data_AF-A0A7R9JHM4-F1
#
_entry.id   AF-A0A7R9JHM4-F1
#
_cell.length_a   1.000
_cell.length_b   1.000
_cell.length_c   1.000
_cell.angle_alpha   90.00
_cell.angle_beta   90.00
_cell.angle_gamma   90.00
#
_symmetry.space_group_name_H-M   'P 1'
#
loop_
_entity.id
_entity.type
_entity.pdbx_description
1 polymer ?
#
loop_
_entity_poly.entity_id
_entity_poly.type
_entity_poly.pdbx_seq_one_letter_code
_entity_poly.pdbx_strand_id
1 'polypeptide(L)'
;MCETTLGYMFWSKCTPTNQSSDGRGAGLEIVLVVFVVGHIWNLVRMCMLQGVKTFITCLHNWYEYDSITHLLFLLTFIFWLSALVEKETSDIPDDLERKYWHHLDSILMAEGFFAVATILAFGRLLLLCQLNYYLGPLQVSLGKMTKDIAKFVVIFFLLILSFTAGK
;
A
#
# COMPACT_ATOMS: atom_id res chain seq x y z
N MET A 1 33.09 10.24 39.41
CA MET A 1 31.69 10.69 39.45
C MET A 1 31.38 11.74 38.36
N CYS A 2 32.08 11.70 37.20
CA CYS A 2 31.98 12.72 36.15
C CYS A 2 31.90 12.09 34.73
N GLU A 3 31.34 10.88 34.59
CA GLU A 3 31.16 10.23 33.27
C GLU A 3 29.69 10.03 32.91
N THR A 4 28.77 9.97 33.88
CA THR A 4 27.33 9.91 33.61
C THR A 4 26.75 11.24 33.12
N THR A 5 27.46 12.35 33.31
CA THR A 5 27.03 13.70 32.91
C THR A 5 27.16 13.97 31.41
N LEU A 6 28.18 13.40 30.77
CA LEU A 6 28.41 13.59 29.34
C LEU A 6 27.44 12.78 28.48
N GLY A 7 27.01 11.61 28.96
CA GLY A 7 26.12 10.72 28.22
C GLY A 7 24.74 11.31 27.93
N TYR A 8 24.12 11.99 28.90
CA TYR A 8 22.83 12.65 28.67
C TYR A 8 22.96 13.96 27.87
N MET A 9 24.09 14.66 28.00
CA MET A 9 24.35 15.89 27.25
C MET A 9 24.69 15.59 25.78
N PHE A 10 25.30 14.43 25.49
CA PHE A 10 25.55 13.95 24.14
C PHE A 10 24.28 13.42 23.45
N TRP A 11 23.38 12.77 24.21
CA TRP A 11 22.10 12.27 23.67
C TRP A 11 21.12 13.41 23.33
N SER A 12 21.15 14.51 24.10
CA SER A 12 20.33 15.70 23.81
C SER A 12 20.79 16.48 22.57
N LYS A 13 22.00 16.24 22.05
CA LYS A 13 22.57 16.98 20.91
C LYS A 13 22.39 16.26 19.57
N CYS A 14 21.85 15.03 19.59
CA CYS A 14 21.45 14.26 18.42
C CYS A 14 19.93 14.29 18.17
N THR A 15 19.21 15.28 18.70
CA THR A 15 17.91 15.64 18.13
C THR A 15 18.18 16.59 16.96
N PRO A 16 17.84 16.24 15.71
CA PRO A 16 17.87 17.19 14.62
C PRO A 16 16.80 18.26 14.90
N THR A 17 17.20 19.29 15.63
CA THR A 17 16.50 20.57 15.65
C THR A 17 16.66 21.17 14.25
N ASN A 18 15.54 21.54 13.64
CA ASN A 18 15.34 21.91 12.23
C ASN A 18 14.98 20.73 11.31
N GLN A 19 13.80 20.14 11.51
CA GLN A 19 12.91 19.97 10.36
C GLN A 19 12.13 21.27 10.22
N SER A 20 12.83 22.28 9.72
CA SER A 20 12.20 23.43 9.11
C SER A 20 11.08 22.90 8.21
N SER A 21 9.86 23.35 8.51
CA SER A 21 8.69 23.28 7.64
C SER A 21 9.04 24.06 6.37
N ASP A 22 9.91 23.48 5.55
CA ASP A 22 10.52 24.08 4.39
C ASP A 22 9.95 23.39 3.16
N GLY A 23 9.23 24.17 2.36
CA GLY A 23 8.81 23.77 1.04
C GLY A 23 7.83 22.60 0.98
N ARG A 24 6.65 22.72 1.61
CA ARG A 24 5.44 22.07 1.05
C ARG A 24 5.13 22.74 -0.28
N GLY A 25 5.96 22.43 -1.27
CA GLY A 25 5.99 23.10 -2.55
C GLY A 25 4.71 22.78 -3.31
N ALA A 26 4.15 23.80 -3.95
CA ALA A 26 3.06 23.69 -4.92
C ALA A 26 3.25 22.54 -5.95
N GLY A 27 4.47 22.03 -6.13
CA GLY A 27 4.75 20.85 -6.94
C GLY A 27 4.13 19.54 -6.45
N LEU A 28 4.06 19.29 -5.13
CA LEU A 28 3.48 18.03 -4.61
C LEU A 28 1.97 17.99 -4.83
N GLU A 29 1.27 19.09 -4.58
CA GLU A 29 -0.19 19.18 -4.78
C GLU A 29 -0.56 18.94 -6.24
N ILE A 30 0.19 19.51 -7.18
CA ILE A 30 -0.01 19.32 -8.62
C ILE A 30 0.25 17.86 -9.01
N VAL A 31 1.33 17.26 -8.50
CA VAL A 31 1.65 15.84 -8.75
C VAL A 31 0.54 14.93 -8.22
N LEU A 32 -0.01 15.23 -7.04
CA LEU A 32 -1.15 14.51 -6.47
C LEU A 32 -2.38 14.63 -7.38
N VAL A 33 -2.76 15.84 -7.81
CA VAL A 33 -3.92 16.04 -8.69
C VAL A 33 -3.77 15.27 -10.01
N VAL A 34 -2.61 15.34 -10.65
CA VAL A 34 -2.34 14.59 -11.89
C VAL A 34 -2.43 13.08 -11.66
N PHE A 35 -1.89 12.59 -10.56
CA PHE A 35 -1.93 11.17 -10.20
C PHE A 35 -3.36 10.66 -10.00
N VAL A 36 -4.20 11.45 -9.31
CA VAL A 36 -5.62 11.14 -9.05
C VAL A 36 -6.42 11.06 -10.33
N VAL A 37 -6.26 12.05 -11.20
CA VAL A 37 -6.94 12.08 -12.49
C VAL A 37 -6.55 10.84 -13.30
N GLY A 38 -5.27 10.45 -13.28
CA GLY A 38 -4.79 9.23 -13.92
C GLY A 38 -5.48 7.95 -13.39
N HIS A 39 -5.64 7.82 -12.07
CA HIS A 39 -6.31 6.67 -11.47
C HIS A 39 -7.82 6.63 -11.70
N ILE A 40 -8.50 7.78 -11.62
CA ILE A 40 -9.93 7.87 -11.93
C ILE A 40 -10.16 7.53 -13.41
N TRP A 41 -9.33 8.06 -14.31
CA TRP A 41 -9.41 7.75 -15.74
C TRP A 41 -9.22 6.25 -16.01
N ASN A 42 -8.23 5.63 -15.38
CA ASN A 42 -7.99 4.20 -15.51
C ASN A 42 -9.19 3.38 -14.99
N LEU A 43 -9.78 3.76 -13.85
CA LEU A 43 -10.95 3.08 -13.30
C LEU A 43 -12.16 3.17 -14.23
N VAL A 44 -12.43 4.36 -14.78
CA VAL A 44 -13.53 4.59 -15.74
C VAL A 44 -13.32 3.76 -17.00
N ARG A 45 -12.09 3.72 -17.54
CA ARG A 45 -11.76 2.89 -18.71
C ARG A 45 -12.00 1.41 -18.44
N MET A 46 -11.60 0.90 -17.28
CA MET A 46 -11.86 -0.50 -16.89
C MET A 46 -13.36 -0.79 -16.79
N CYS A 47 -14.14 0.10 -16.16
CA CYS A 47 -15.60 -0.06 -16.07
C CYS A 47 -16.28 -0.05 -17.45
N MET A 48 -15.84 0.82 -18.36
CA MET A 48 -16.43 0.97 -19.69
C MET A 48 -16.14 -0.23 -20.60
N LEU A 49 -14.98 -0.87 -20.45
CA LEU A 49 -14.57 -2.01 -21.27
C LEU A 49 -15.18 -3.35 -20.80
N GLN A 50 -15.45 -3.50 -19.49
CA GLN A 50 -15.79 -4.81 -18.91
C GLN A 50 -17.29 -5.15 -18.86
N GLY A 51 -18.16 -4.15 -18.70
CA GLY A 51 -19.61 -4.34 -18.50
C GLY A 51 -19.98 -4.96 -17.13
N VAL A 52 -20.80 -4.24 -16.33
CA VAL A 52 -21.12 -4.54 -14.91
C VAL A 52 -21.76 -5.91 -14.66
N LYS A 53 -22.51 -6.48 -15.62
CA LYS A 53 -23.26 -7.74 -15.41
C LYS A 53 -22.46 -9.02 -15.64
N THR A 54 -21.37 -8.98 -16.42
CA THR A 54 -20.45 -10.13 -16.59
C THR A 54 -19.41 -10.17 -15.46
N PHE A 55 -19.27 -9.05 -14.74
CA PHE A 55 -18.31 -8.83 -13.65
C PHE A 55 -18.50 -9.75 -12.44
N ILE A 56 -19.76 -10.05 -12.07
CA ILE A 56 -20.06 -10.80 -10.83
C ILE A 56 -20.04 -12.32 -11.06
N THR A 57 -20.23 -12.79 -12.31
CA THR A 57 -20.23 -14.23 -12.62
C THR A 57 -18.82 -14.76 -12.94
N CYS A 58 -17.85 -13.89 -13.23
CA CYS A 58 -16.45 -14.23 -13.49
C CYS A 58 -15.50 -14.05 -12.27
N LEU A 59 -16.03 -14.01 -11.05
CA LEU A 59 -15.32 -13.90 -9.76
C LEU A 59 -14.27 -15.01 -9.48
N HIS A 60 -14.00 -15.91 -10.44
CA HIS A 60 -13.06 -17.02 -10.33
C HIS A 60 -11.87 -16.93 -11.33
N ASN A 61 -11.77 -15.89 -12.16
CA ASN A 61 -10.70 -15.74 -13.16
C ASN A 61 -9.74 -14.58 -12.86
N TRP A 62 -8.51 -14.66 -13.40
CA TRP A 62 -7.37 -13.72 -13.31
C TRP A 62 -7.66 -12.20 -13.50
N TYR A 63 -8.87 -11.80 -13.84
CA TYR A 63 -9.27 -10.42 -14.10
C TYR A 63 -9.38 -9.54 -12.84
N GLU A 64 -9.60 -10.11 -11.65
CA GLU A 64 -9.70 -9.33 -10.40
C GLU A 64 -8.36 -8.73 -9.94
N TYR A 65 -7.23 -9.38 -10.23
CA TYR A 65 -5.91 -8.95 -9.76
C TYR A 65 -5.57 -7.52 -10.17
N ASP A 66 -5.95 -7.14 -11.39
CA ASP A 66 -5.69 -5.81 -11.90
C ASP A 66 -6.56 -4.74 -11.25
N SER A 67 -7.84 -5.04 -11.07
CA SER A 67 -8.80 -4.13 -10.44
C SER A 67 -8.45 -3.90 -8.97
N ILE A 68 -8.00 -4.95 -8.26
CA ILE A 68 -7.52 -4.87 -6.87
C ILE A 68 -6.30 -3.96 -6.76
N THR A 69 -5.34 -4.05 -7.68
CA THR A 69 -4.13 -3.21 -7.68
C THR A 69 -4.48 -1.74 -7.83
N HIS A 70 -5.34 -1.39 -8.80
CA HIS A 70 -5.79 0.00 -9.01
C HIS A 70 -6.60 0.54 -7.83
N LEU A 71 -7.43 -0.30 -7.20
CA LEU A 71 -8.20 0.06 -6.02
C LEU A 71 -7.31 0.31 -4.80
N LEU A 72 -6.26 -0.48 -4.60
CA LEU A 72 -5.29 -0.28 -3.52
C LEU A 72 -4.52 1.04 -3.68
N PHE A 73 -4.13 1.41 -4.90
CA PHE A 73 -3.55 2.74 -5.13
C PHE A 73 -4.54 3.88 -4.85
N LEU A 74 -5.81 3.70 -5.20
CA LEU A 74 -6.85 4.69 -4.87
C LEU A 74 -7.05 4.79 -3.35
N LEU A 75 -7.04 3.66 -2.64
CA LEU A 75 -7.14 3.62 -1.18
C LEU A 75 -5.96 4.35 -0.50
N THR A 76 -4.73 4.12 -0.96
CA THR A 76 -3.56 4.89 -0.52
C THR A 76 -3.80 6.38 -0.67
N PHE A 77 -4.34 6.80 -1.82
CA PHE A 77 -4.60 8.20 -2.08
C PHE A 77 -5.67 8.79 -1.15
N ILE A 78 -6.74 8.04 -0.85
CA ILE A 78 -7.76 8.47 0.12
C ILE A 78 -7.13 8.70 1.51
N PHE A 79 -6.24 7.80 1.96
CA PHE A 79 -5.53 7.98 3.23
C PHE A 79 -4.57 9.17 3.23
N TRP A 80 -3.95 9.48 2.09
CA TRP A 80 -3.18 10.71 1.92
C TRP A 80 -4.04 11.97 2.02
N LEU A 81 -5.22 11.96 1.38
CA LEU A 81 -6.16 13.08 1.49
C LEU A 81 -6.70 13.24 2.92
N SER A 82 -7.04 12.14 3.60
CA SER A 82 -7.54 12.22 4.98
C SER A 82 -6.47 12.80 5.91
N ALA A 83 -5.19 12.46 5.70
CA ALA A 83 -4.08 13.07 6.44
C ALA A 83 -3.93 14.58 6.19
N LEU A 84 -4.19 15.05 4.97
CA LEU A 84 -4.16 16.49 4.67
C LEU A 84 -5.33 17.22 5.33
N VAL A 85 -6.54 16.65 5.28
CA VAL A 85 -7.73 17.23 5.91
C VAL A 85 -7.60 17.26 7.43
N GLU A 86 -7.05 16.20 8.02
CA GLU A 86 -6.80 16.11 9.47
C GLU A 86 -5.81 17.18 9.93
N LYS A 87 -4.82 17.49 9.11
CA LYS A 87 -3.87 18.58 9.38
C LYS A 87 -4.48 19.98 9.27
N GLU A 88 -5.39 20.21 8.32
CA GLU A 88 -6.08 21.50 8.19
C GLU A 88 -7.11 21.72 9.32
N THR A 89 -7.69 20.64 9.85
CA THR A 89 -8.72 20.71 10.90
C THR A 89 -8.14 20.73 12.30
N SER A 90 -6.97 20.12 12.50
CA SER A 90 -6.35 19.97 13.81
C SER A 90 -5.32 21.06 14.02
N ASP A 91 -5.60 21.99 14.94
CA ASP A 91 -4.70 23.06 15.42
C ASP A 91 -3.55 22.51 16.31
N ILE A 92 -3.14 21.26 16.06
CA ILE A 92 -2.15 20.52 16.84
C ILE A 92 -0.77 20.80 16.24
N PRO A 93 0.24 21.19 17.04
CA PRO A 93 1.56 21.53 16.52
C PRO A 93 2.20 20.34 15.78
N ASP A 94 2.63 20.60 14.54
CA ASP A 94 3.27 19.67 13.60
C ASP A 94 4.58 19.03 14.07
N ASP A 95 5.10 19.44 15.22
CA ASP A 95 6.46 19.14 15.68
C ASP A 95 6.56 17.88 16.56
N LEU A 96 5.59 16.96 16.46
CA LEU A 96 5.75 15.64 17.07
C LEU A 96 6.70 14.79 16.20
N GLU A 97 7.84 14.42 16.79
CA GLU A 97 8.75 13.45 16.17
C GLU A 97 7.98 12.17 15.78
N ARG A 98 8.30 11.59 14.61
CA ARG A 98 7.68 10.38 14.03
C ARG A 98 7.58 9.20 15.01
N LYS A 99 8.44 9.16 16.04
CA LYS A 99 8.43 8.13 17.08
C LYS A 99 7.20 8.17 17.99
N TYR A 100 6.58 9.34 18.16
CA TYR A 100 5.42 9.55 19.02
C TYR A 100 4.09 9.58 18.27
N TRP A 101 4.12 9.29 16.97
CA TRP A 101 2.94 9.19 16.13
C TRP A 101 2.00 8.08 16.61
N HIS A 102 0.71 8.34 16.50
CA HIS A 102 -0.27 7.34 16.88
C HIS A 102 -0.22 6.18 15.87
N HIS A 103 -0.37 4.95 16.36
CA HIS A 103 -0.27 3.76 15.53
C HIS A 103 -1.29 3.73 14.37
N LEU A 104 -2.35 4.54 14.44
CA LEU A 104 -3.41 4.65 13.45
C LEU A 104 -3.37 5.96 12.64
N ASP A 105 -2.24 6.65 12.60
CA ASP A 105 -2.10 7.88 11.81
C ASP A 105 -2.32 7.59 10.30
N SER A 106 -3.16 8.41 9.67
CA SER A 106 -3.57 8.27 8.27
C SER A 106 -2.39 8.16 7.30
N ILE A 107 -1.30 8.88 7.58
CA ILE A 107 -0.06 8.89 6.78
C ILE A 107 0.65 7.52 6.83
N LEU A 108 0.75 6.91 8.00
CA LEU A 108 1.43 5.62 8.18
C LEU A 108 0.66 4.49 7.49
N MET A 109 -0.67 4.53 7.59
CA MET A 109 -1.55 3.61 6.87
C MET A 109 -1.39 3.78 5.35
N ALA A 110 -1.34 5.02 4.86
CA ALA A 110 -1.08 5.33 3.45
C ALA A 110 0.26 4.76 2.96
N GLU A 111 1.37 4.95 3.70
CA GLU A 111 2.69 4.39 3.35
C GLU A 111 2.63 2.85 3.27
N GLY A 112 1.95 2.19 4.21
CA GLY A 112 1.78 0.74 4.22
C GLY A 112 1.00 0.23 3.01
N PHE A 113 -0.17 0.84 2.73
CA PHE A 113 -0.97 0.47 1.56
C PHE A 113 -0.25 0.76 0.25
N PHE A 114 0.56 1.83 0.19
CA PHE A 114 1.37 2.15 -0.99
C PHE A 114 2.41 1.06 -1.29
N ALA A 115 3.08 0.56 -0.24
CA ALA A 115 4.03 -0.53 -0.38
C ALA A 115 3.35 -1.81 -0.89
N VAL A 116 2.19 -2.16 -0.34
CA VAL A 116 1.40 -3.31 -0.78
C VAL A 116 0.93 -3.14 -2.22
N ALA A 117 0.41 -1.97 -2.59
CA ALA A 117 -0.01 -1.66 -3.96
C ALA A 117 1.15 -1.80 -4.96
N THR A 118 2.35 -1.37 -4.57
CA THR A 118 3.56 -1.49 -5.40
C THR A 118 3.99 -2.95 -5.59
N ILE A 119 3.93 -3.78 -4.55
CA ILE A 119 4.22 -5.22 -4.66
C ILE A 119 3.23 -5.90 -5.62
N LEU A 120 1.94 -5.56 -5.54
CA LEU A 120 0.93 -6.07 -6.47
C LEU A 120 1.13 -5.54 -7.90
N ALA A 121 1.57 -4.30 -8.06
CA ALA A 121 1.94 -3.77 -9.37
C ALA A 121 3.08 -4.59 -10.01
N PHE A 122 4.09 -4.99 -9.24
CA PHE A 122 5.15 -5.87 -9.71
C PHE A 122 4.65 -7.24 -10.13
N GLY A 123 3.69 -7.83 -9.40
CA GLY A 123 3.10 -9.10 -9.83
C GLY A 123 2.37 -8.99 -11.18
N ARG A 124 1.79 -7.83 -11.52
CA ARG A 124 1.21 -7.61 -12.85
C ARG A 124 2.27 -7.53 -13.95
N LEU A 125 3.40 -6.90 -13.66
CA LEU A 125 4.57 -6.88 -14.55
C LEU A 125 5.10 -8.29 -14.81
N LEU A 126 5.14 -9.15 -13.78
CA LEU A 126 5.47 -10.57 -13.94
C LEU A 126 4.49 -11.31 -14.84
N LEU A 127 3.20 -10.94 -14.84
CA LEU A 127 2.20 -11.48 -15.78
C LEU A 127 2.38 -10.94 -17.21
N LEU A 128 2.92 -9.73 -17.42
CA LEU A 128 3.26 -9.24 -18.75
C LEU A 128 4.50 -9.94 -19.31
N CYS A 129 5.44 -10.36 -18.46
CA CYS A 129 6.61 -11.13 -18.89
C CYS A 129 6.27 -12.51 -19.48
N GLN A 130 5.11 -13.12 -19.15
CA GLN A 130 4.65 -14.35 -19.84
C GLN A 130 4.11 -14.14 -21.26
N LEU A 131 3.96 -12.90 -21.74
CA LEU A 131 3.73 -12.67 -23.17
C LEU A 131 4.94 -13.04 -24.02
N ASN A 132 6.11 -13.28 -23.43
CA ASN A 132 7.24 -13.83 -24.16
C ASN A 132 6.95 -15.29 -24.56
N TYR A 133 7.07 -15.58 -25.87
CA TYR A 133 6.80 -16.87 -26.49
C TYR A 133 7.45 -18.06 -25.79
N TYR A 134 8.65 -17.87 -25.22
CA TYR A 134 9.39 -18.94 -24.53
C TYR A 134 8.97 -19.14 -23.07
N LEU A 135 8.43 -18.12 -22.41
CA LEU A 135 8.12 -18.14 -20.97
C LEU A 135 6.63 -18.43 -20.68
N GLY A 136 5.75 -18.28 -21.68
CA GLY A 136 4.33 -18.59 -21.56
C GLY A 136 4.02 -20.00 -21.02
N PRO A 137 4.60 -21.08 -21.58
CA PRO A 137 4.34 -22.45 -21.10
C PRO A 137 4.80 -22.67 -19.65
N LEU A 138 5.90 -22.02 -19.25
CA LEU A 138 6.45 -22.09 -17.90
C LEU A 138 5.52 -21.42 -16.89
N GLN A 139 4.98 -20.25 -17.21
CA GLN A 139 4.13 -19.51 -16.27
C GLN A 139 2.71 -20.07 -16.14
N VAL A 140 2.18 -20.72 -17.19
CA VAL A 140 0.95 -21.53 -17.08
C VAL A 140 1.17 -22.73 -16.15
N SER A 141 2.34 -23.36 -16.22
CA SER A 141 2.70 -24.49 -15.35
C SER A 141 2.88 -24.02 -13.90
N LEU A 142 3.57 -22.89 -13.71
CA LEU A 142 3.74 -22.23 -12.42
C LEU A 142 2.39 -21.84 -11.80
N GLY A 143 1.49 -21.23 -12.58
CA GLY A 143 0.15 -20.84 -12.11
C GLY A 143 -0.70 -22.03 -11.65
N LYS A 144 -0.60 -23.17 -12.33
CA LYS A 144 -1.27 -24.42 -11.92
C LYS A 144 -0.70 -24.97 -10.60
N MET A 145 0.63 -24.93 -10.44
CA MET A 145 1.31 -25.33 -9.19
C MET A 145 0.99 -24.38 -8.02
N THR A 146 0.98 -23.06 -8.25
CA THR A 146 0.62 -22.06 -7.23
C THR A 146 -0.82 -22.23 -6.75
N LYS A 147 -1.76 -22.57 -7.64
CA LYS A 147 -3.16 -22.83 -7.24
C LYS A 147 -3.29 -24.08 -6.36
N ASP A 148 -2.45 -25.09 -6.57
CA ASP A 148 -2.39 -26.28 -5.73
C ASP A 148 -1.83 -25.94 -4.33
N ILE A 149 -0.70 -25.22 -4.27
CA ILE A 149 -0.10 -24.73 -3.01
C ILE A 149 -1.07 -23.83 -2.23
N ALA A 150 -1.81 -22.94 -2.91
CA ALA A 150 -2.77 -22.05 -2.26
C ALA A 150 -3.86 -22.82 -1.49
N LYS A 151 -4.35 -23.95 -2.03
CA LYS A 151 -5.30 -24.81 -1.32
C LYS A 151 -4.69 -25.41 -0.06
N PHE A 152 -3.43 -25.85 -0.13
CA PHE A 152 -2.71 -26.37 1.04
C PHE A 152 -2.55 -25.31 2.14
N VAL A 153 -2.21 -24.08 1.75
CA VAL A 153 -2.09 -22.93 2.66
C VAL A 153 -3.42 -22.62 3.36
N VAL A 154 -4.56 -22.67 2.65
CA VAL A 154 -5.89 -22.45 3.27
C VAL A 154 -6.19 -23.48 4.36
N ILE A 155 -5.93 -24.77 4.09
CA ILE A 155 -6.12 -25.83 5.10
C ILE A 155 -5.20 -25.58 6.30
N PHE A 156 -3.94 -25.20 6.06
CA PHE A 156 -2.99 -24.90 7.12
C PHE A 156 -3.42 -23.71 7.99
N PHE A 157 -3.94 -22.64 7.40
CA PHE A 157 -4.52 -21.52 8.14
C PHE A 157 -5.72 -21.95 8.98
N LEU A 158 -6.63 -22.78 8.44
CA LEU A 158 -7.76 -23.32 9.21
C LEU A 158 -7.30 -24.16 10.40
N LEU A 159 -6.23 -24.96 10.24
CA LEU A 159 -5.64 -25.72 11.33
C LEU A 159 -5.08 -24.81 12.43
N ILE A 160 -4.31 -23.78 12.06
CA ILE A 160 -3.77 -22.81 13.04
C ILE A 160 -4.90 -22.08 13.77
N LEU A 161 -5.93 -21.63 13.04
CA LEU A 161 -7.09 -20.97 13.65
C LEU A 161 -7.82 -21.91 14.60
N SER A 162 -8.00 -23.19 14.24
CA SER A 162 -8.62 -24.19 15.12
C SER A 162 -7.82 -24.40 16.40
N PHE A 163 -6.48 -24.45 16.34
CA PHE A 163 -5.64 -24.58 17.52
C PHE A 163 -5.58 -23.31 18.37
N THR A 164 -5.78 -22.14 17.74
CA THR A 164 -5.82 -20.85 18.45
C THR A 164 -7.17 -20.62 19.12
N ALA A 165 -8.27 -21.00 18.46
CA ALA A 165 -9.65 -20.86 18.97
C ALA A 165 -10.03 -21.93 20.01
N GLY A 166 -9.26 -23.01 20.13
CA GLY A 166 -9.41 -24.01 21.19
C GLY A 166 -8.77 -23.64 22.54
N LYS A 167 -8.35 -22.38 22.71
CA LYS A 167 -8.11 -21.75 24.03
C LYS A 167 -9.37 -21.02 24.49
#